data_AF-A0A846I646-F1
#
_entry.id   AF-A0A846I646-F1
#
_cell.length_a   1.000
_cell.length_b   1.000
_cell.length_c   1.000
_cell.angle_alpha   90.00
_cell.angle_beta   90.00
_cell.angle_gamma   90.00
#
_symmetry.space_group_name_H-M   'P 1'
#
loop_
_entity.id
_entity.type
_entity.pdbx_description
1 polymer ?
#
loop_
_entity_poly.entity_id
_entity_poly.type
_entity_poly.pdbx_seq_one_letter_code
_entity_poly.pdbx_strand_id
1 'polypeptide(L)'
;MIAVLVKEIENKGTEETQTLKEENTILKFLLKKYVKKSMDYKDLLLESLELLDKYQEEVSNLKIRANLWADEVAKQYFITEDLDKALRAVGKEIMLYESNKNKGEM
;
A
#
# COMPACT_ATOMS: atom_id res chain seq x y z
N MET A 1 53.16 -45.08 -12.54
CA MET A 1 52.55 -44.80 -11.22
C MET A 1 52.41 -43.31 -10.95
N ILE A 2 53.48 -42.51 -11.01
CA ILE A 2 53.44 -41.04 -10.79
C ILE A 2 52.55 -40.30 -11.80
N ALA A 3 52.66 -40.61 -13.10
CA ALA A 3 51.86 -39.96 -14.14
C ALA A 3 50.33 -40.21 -14.03
N VAL A 4 49.92 -41.31 -13.40
CA VAL A 4 48.50 -41.62 -13.15
C VAL A 4 47.98 -40.76 -12.00
N LEU A 5 48.76 -40.63 -10.93
CA LEU A 5 48.43 -39.79 -9.78
C LEU A 5 48.33 -38.30 -10.15
N VAL A 6 49.20 -37.79 -11.04
CA VAL A 6 49.14 -36.40 -11.53
C VAL A 6 47.85 -36.15 -12.33
N LYS A 7 47.47 -37.07 -13.22
CA LYS A 7 46.20 -36.97 -13.98
C LYS A 7 44.96 -37.03 -13.09
N GLU A 8 44.97 -37.85 -12.05
CA GLU A 8 43.85 -37.91 -11.09
C GLU A 8 43.71 -36.62 -10.29
N ILE A 9 44.82 -35.98 -9.91
CA ILE A 9 44.80 -34.68 -9.21
C ILE A 9 44.31 -33.57 -10.15
N GLU A 10 44.80 -33.52 -11.39
CA GLU A 10 44.32 -32.55 -12.38
C GLU A 10 42.84 -32.72 -12.66
N ASN A 11 42.35 -33.94 -12.91
CA ASN A 11 40.94 -34.21 -13.15
C ASN A 11 40.06 -33.80 -11.95
N LYS A 12 40.47 -34.09 -10.71
CA LYS A 12 39.76 -33.64 -9.51
C LYS A 12 39.70 -32.12 -9.41
N GLY A 13 40.81 -31.43 -9.66
CA GLY A 13 40.84 -29.97 -9.68
C GLY A 13 39.96 -29.39 -10.79
N THR A 14 39.84 -30.08 -11.93
CA THR A 14 38.97 -29.65 -13.05
C THR A 14 37.49 -29.86 -12.72
N GLU A 15 37.13 -30.98 -12.09
CA GLU A 15 35.76 -31.24 -11.62
C GLU A 15 35.35 -30.23 -10.55
N GLU A 16 36.21 -29.98 -9.54
CA GLU A 16 35.95 -29.02 -8.46
C GLU A 16 35.71 -27.60 -9.01
N THR A 17 36.54 -27.16 -9.96
CA THR A 17 36.34 -25.84 -10.60
C THR A 17 35.05 -25.77 -11.41
N GLN A 18 34.62 -26.88 -12.01
CA GLN A 18 33.38 -26.95 -12.78
C GLN A 18 32.15 -26.90 -11.87
N THR A 19 32.15 -27.65 -10.76
CA THR A 19 31.12 -27.57 -9.71
C THR A 19 31.03 -26.17 -9.09
N LEU A 20 32.16 -25.54 -8.76
CA LEU A 20 32.17 -24.17 -8.22
C LEU A 20 31.56 -23.17 -9.21
N LYS A 21 31.78 -23.37 -10.51
CA LYS A 21 31.22 -22.49 -11.56
C LYS A 21 29.71 -22.65 -11.69
N GLU A 22 29.20 -23.87 -11.54
CA GLU A 22 27.76 -24.17 -11.52
C GLU A 22 27.08 -23.59 -10.27
N GLU A 23 27.65 -23.81 -9.09
CA GLU A 23 27.16 -23.25 -7.82
C GLU A 23 27.11 -21.72 -7.84
N ASN A 24 28.16 -21.08 -8.36
CA ASN A 24 28.22 -19.62 -8.48
C ASN A 24 27.14 -19.08 -9.45
N THR A 25 26.85 -19.83 -10.52
CA THR A 25 25.78 -19.48 -11.47
C THR A 25 24.41 -19.54 -10.82
N ILE A 26 24.15 -20.58 -10.03
CA ILE A 26 22.90 -20.75 -9.26
C ILE A 26 22.75 -19.61 -8.23
N LEU A 27 23.81 -19.33 -7.46
CA LEU A 27 23.81 -18.24 -6.47
C LEU A 27 23.53 -16.88 -7.11
N LYS A 28 24.15 -16.60 -8.27
CA LYS A 28 23.95 -15.33 -9.00
C LYS A 28 22.52 -15.20 -9.54
N PHE A 29 21.91 -16.29 -9.98
CA PHE A 29 20.50 -16.32 -10.38
C PHE A 29 19.56 -16.06 -9.20
N LEU A 30 19.77 -16.76 -8.07
CA LEU A 30 19.00 -16.57 -6.85
C LEU A 30 19.10 -15.13 -6.35
N LEU A 31 20.32 -14.58 -6.29
CA LEU A 31 20.54 -13.20 -5.85
C LEU A 31 19.78 -12.20 -6.74
N LYS A 32 19.85 -12.33 -8.07
CA LYS A 32 19.07 -11.48 -8.99
C LYS A 32 17.57 -11.58 -8.74
N LYS A 33 17.05 -12.79 -8.51
CA LYS A 33 15.63 -13.02 -8.22
C LYS A 33 15.20 -12.39 -6.90
N TYR A 34 16.01 -12.49 -5.86
CA TYR A 34 15.75 -11.86 -4.56
C TYR A 34 15.83 -10.34 -4.61
N VAL A 35 16.85 -9.78 -5.28
CA VAL A 35 16.98 -8.33 -5.47
C VAL A 35 15.77 -7.78 -6.23
N LYS A 36 15.38 -8.42 -7.33
CA LYS A 36 14.19 -8.02 -8.10
C LYS A 36 12.92 -8.06 -7.24
N LYS A 37 12.69 -9.17 -6.53
CA LYS A 37 11.53 -9.31 -5.62
C LYS A 37 11.52 -8.21 -4.54
N SER A 38 12.67 -7.87 -3.97
CA SER A 38 12.76 -6.78 -2.98
C SER A 38 12.46 -5.40 -3.56
N MET A 39 12.82 -5.17 -4.82
CA MET A 39 12.56 -3.92 -5.53
C MET A 39 11.06 -3.79 -5.86
N ASP A 40 10.43 -4.86 -6.36
CA ASP A 40 8.98 -4.91 -6.59
C ASP A 40 8.18 -4.69 -5.28
N TYR A 41 8.66 -5.24 -4.16
CA TYR A 41 8.04 -4.99 -2.83
C TYR A 41 8.20 -3.55 -2.36
N LYS A 42 9.33 -2.90 -2.68
CA LYS A 42 9.55 -1.49 -2.31
C LYS A 42 8.55 -0.58 -3.02
N ASP A 43 8.33 -0.81 -4.31
CA ASP A 43 7.41 -0.01 -5.11
C ASP A 43 5.96 -0.20 -4.62
N LEU A 44 5.53 -1.45 -4.40
CA LEU A 44 4.23 -1.76 -3.79
C LEU A 44 4.04 -1.14 -2.39
N LEU A 45 5.10 -1.11 -1.58
CA LEU A 45 5.05 -0.51 -0.25
C LEU A 45 4.89 1.01 -0.33
N LEU A 46 5.59 1.67 -1.26
CA LEU A 46 5.44 3.11 -1.49
C LEU A 46 4.03 3.45 -1.97
N GLU A 47 3.48 2.72 -2.94
CA GLU A 47 2.08 2.90 -3.39
C GLU A 47 1.10 2.70 -2.22
N SER A 48 1.34 1.70 -1.38
CA SER A 48 0.49 1.43 -0.20
C SER A 48 0.56 2.55 0.84
N LEU A 49 1.73 3.19 1.03
CA LEU A 49 1.89 4.33 1.93
C LEU A 49 1.18 5.57 1.40
N GLU A 50 1.30 5.87 0.09
CA GLU A 50 0.57 6.98 -0.53
C GLU A 50 -0.96 6.81 -0.42
N LEU A 51 -1.45 5.58 -0.63
CA LEU A 51 -2.86 5.26 -0.41
C LEU A 51 -3.26 5.44 1.06
N LEU A 52 -2.41 5.03 2.00
CA LEU A 52 -2.67 5.20 3.42
C LEU A 52 -2.78 6.68 3.80
N ASP A 53 -1.87 7.53 3.32
CA ASP A 53 -1.90 8.97 3.56
C ASP A 53 -3.19 9.61 3.00
N LYS A 54 -3.57 9.23 1.77
CA LYS A 54 -4.82 9.69 1.16
C LYS A 54 -6.05 9.30 1.98
N TYR A 55 -6.13 8.05 2.43
CA TYR A 55 -7.25 7.60 3.26
C TYR A 55 -7.28 8.29 4.63
N GLN A 56 -6.12 8.59 5.23
CA GLN A 56 -6.05 9.36 6.47
C GLN A 56 -6.59 10.78 6.27
N GLU A 57 -6.25 11.44 5.16
CA GLU A 57 -6.79 12.75 4.82
C GLU A 57 -8.32 12.71 4.61
N GLU A 58 -8.83 11.72 3.88
CA GLU A 58 -10.28 11.53 3.67
C GLU A 58 -11.02 11.34 5.00
N VAL A 59 -10.48 10.51 5.90
CA VAL A 59 -11.05 10.28 7.25
C VAL A 59 -11.03 11.56 8.09
N SER A 60 -9.94 12.34 8.04
CA SER A 60 -9.85 13.62 8.74
C SER A 60 -10.91 14.60 8.25
N ASN A 61 -11.08 14.71 6.93
CA ASN A 61 -12.10 15.55 6.31
C ASN A 61 -13.53 15.12 6.68
N LEU A 62 -13.79 13.82 6.74
CA LEU A 62 -15.07 13.28 7.21
C LEU A 62 -15.34 13.67 8.67
N LYS A 63 -14.33 13.58 9.54
CA LYS A 63 -14.46 13.98 10.95
C LYS A 63 -14.81 15.46 11.08
N ILE A 64 -14.15 16.33 10.32
CA ILE A 64 -14.46 17.77 10.30
C ILE A 64 -15.91 18.00 9.83
N ARG A 65 -16.33 17.33 8.75
CA ARG A 65 -17.69 17.47 8.21
C ARG A 65 -18.76 17.00 9.20
N ALA A 66 -18.53 15.89 9.89
CA ALA A 66 -19.43 15.38 10.92
C ALA A 66 -19.63 16.38 12.07
N ASN A 67 -18.55 17.03 12.52
CA ASN A 67 -18.64 18.06 13.54
C ASN A 67 -19.46 19.27 13.06
N LEU A 68 -19.23 19.75 11.84
CA LEU A 68 -20.00 20.85 11.26
C LEU A 68 -21.50 20.52 11.17
N TRP A 69 -21.84 19.30 10.76
CA TRP A 69 -23.24 18.87 10.73
C TRP A 69 -23.85 18.75 12.13
N ALA A 70 -23.09 18.29 13.12
CA ALA A 70 -23.55 18.25 14.50
C ALA A 70 -23.82 19.67 15.06
N ASP A 71 -22.95 20.64 14.75
CA ASP A 71 -23.14 22.03 15.13
C ASP A 71 -24.38 22.64 14.46
N GLU A 72 -24.62 22.36 13.18
CA GLU A 72 -25.82 22.85 12.49
C GLU A 72 -27.09 22.19 13.05
N VAL A 73 -27.06 20.90 13.42
CA VAL A 73 -28.19 20.25 14.12
C VAL A 73 -28.46 20.94 15.45
N ALA A 74 -27.44 21.25 16.23
CA ALA A 74 -27.59 21.96 17.51
C ALA A 74 -28.21 23.34 17.31
N LYS A 75 -27.78 24.09 16.29
CA LYS A 75 -28.34 25.39 15.94
C LYS A 75 -29.79 25.29 15.48
N GLN A 76 -30.12 24.33 14.62
CA GLN A 76 -31.50 24.09 14.19
C GLN A 76 -32.40 23.72 15.38
N TYR A 77 -31.88 22.93 16.33
CA TYR A 77 -32.61 22.59 17.54
C TYR A 77 -32.97 23.83 18.37
N PHE A 78 -32.08 24.82 18.49
CA PHE A 78 -32.41 26.09 19.18
C PHE A 78 -33.50 26.91 18.47
N ILE A 79 -33.76 26.65 17.19
CA ILE A 79 -34.80 27.33 16.41
C ILE A 79 -36.12 26.55 16.47
N THR A 80 -36.05 25.23 16.35
CA THR A 80 -37.24 24.36 16.27
C THR A 80 -37.74 23.88 17.62
N GLU A 81 -36.87 23.88 18.63
CA GLU A 81 -37.04 23.24 19.96
C GLU A 81 -37.43 21.75 19.88
N ASP A 82 -37.20 21.14 18.71
CA ASP A 82 -37.61 19.78 18.36
C ASP A 82 -36.44 19.12 17.61
N LEU A 83 -35.84 18.12 18.27
CA LEU A 83 -34.65 17.41 17.78
C LEU A 83 -34.95 16.63 16.50
N ASP A 84 -36.16 16.06 16.39
CA ASP A 84 -36.54 15.24 15.25
C ASP A 84 -36.74 16.11 14.00
N LYS A 85 -37.30 17.32 14.18
CA LYS A 85 -37.37 18.33 13.12
C LYS A 85 -35.99 18.85 12.73
N ALA A 86 -35.11 19.13 13.69
CA ALA A 86 -33.76 19.62 13.44
C ALA A 86 -32.92 18.61 12.65
N LEU A 87 -32.94 17.33 13.07
CA LEU A 87 -32.25 16.24 12.37
C LEU A 87 -32.77 16.04 10.94
N ARG A 88 -34.09 16.12 10.73
CA ARG A 88 -34.67 16.01 9.37
C ARG A 88 -34.28 17.17 8.46
N ALA A 89 -34.15 18.39 9.00
CA ALA A 89 -33.74 19.55 8.22
C ALA A 89 -32.29 19.41 7.75
N VAL A 90 -31.36 19.18 8.68
CA VAL A 90 -29.94 19.00 8.35
C VAL A 90 -29.71 17.75 7.50
N GLY A 91 -30.45 16.67 7.75
CA GLY A 91 -30.37 15.46 6.94
C GLY A 91 -30.70 15.68 5.45
N LYS A 92 -31.67 16.57 5.15
CA LYS A 92 -31.98 16.95 3.76
C LYS A 92 -30.84 17.75 3.12
N GLU A 93 -30.22 18.66 3.86
CA GLU A 93 -29.08 19.44 3.37
C GLU A 93 -27.87 18.54 3.08
N ILE A 94 -27.58 17.57 3.96
CA ILE A 94 -26.54 16.56 3.73
C ILE A 94 -26.82 15.78 2.44
N MET A 95 -28.05 15.31 2.24
CA MET A 95 -28.43 14.57 1.03
C MET A 95 -28.26 15.40 -0.25
N LEU A 96 -28.63 16.68 -0.20
CA LEU A 96 -28.44 17.60 -1.34
C LEU A 96 -26.96 17.83 -1.64
N TYR A 97 -26.16 18.09 -0.60
CA TYR A 97 -24.71 18.26 -0.73
C TYR A 97 -24.06 17.03 -1.37
N GLU A 98 -24.29 15.83 -0.84
CA GLU A 98 -23.68 14.60 -1.39
C GLU A 98 -24.20 14.30 -2.81
N SER A 99 -25.46 14.61 -3.12
CA SER A 99 -26.02 14.46 -4.47
C SER A 99 -25.35 15.39 -5.48
N ASN A 100 -25.12 16.66 -5.13
CA ASN A 100 -24.45 17.64 -6.00
C ASN A 100 -22.96 17.32 -6.17
N LYS A 101 -22.31 16.81 -5.12
CA LYS A 101 -20.91 16.37 -5.17
C LYS A 101 -20.72 15.27 -6.20
N ASN A 102 -21.62 14.29 -6.23
CA ASN A 102 -21.56 13.16 -7.16
C ASN A 102 -21.83 13.54 -8.62
N LYS A 103 -22.45 14.70 -8.86
CA LYS A 103 -22.68 15.25 -10.21
C LYS A 103 -21.56 16.16 -10.71
N GLY A 104 -20.57 16.48 -9.86
CA GLY A 104 -19.53 17.46 -10.18
C GLY A 104 -20.04 18.90 -10.26
N GLU A 105 -21.20 19.18 -9.65
CA GLU A 105 -21.85 20.50 -9.65
C GLU A 105 -21.44 21.38 -8.45
N MET A 106 -20.39 20.97 -7.72
CA MET A 106 -19.79 21.71 -6.61
C MET A 106 -18.31 21.96 -6.82
#